data_AF-A0A2M8KGT8-F1
#
_entry.id   AF-A0A2M8KGT8-F1
#
_cell.length_a   1.000
_cell.length_b   1.000
_cell.length_c   1.000
_cell.angle_alpha   90.00
_cell.angle_beta   90.00
_cell.angle_gamma   90.00
#
_symmetry.space_group_name_H-M   'P 1'
#
loop_
_entity.id
_entity.type
_entity.pdbx_description
1 polymer ?
#
loop_
_entity_poly.entity_id
_entity_poly.type
_entity_poly.pdbx_seq_one_letter_code
_entity_poly.pdbx_strand_id
1 'polypeptide(L)'
;MVSFFTPPDRRFFVAANNFLCYFIITMKYQIITFGCQMNESDSERLGQYLDSRGWSQARDVSEADLLFFNACSVRQSAVDRLYAKVKKIKSADKKARIILIGCILQKDKNKFTNLGVKIRRIEQLPINPASSHPELVSGSTKRATQILKRVQNDSAYYVPIMRGCNNWCSYCAVPLTKGRERCRPAREIINEIKTLVAARHQEIALLGQNVNSYFGSQGANNPQLVNSLTREPNNHITQIDFADLLKIINKIPGNFKIRFLTNHPKDMSDKLIRTIA
;
A
#
# COMPACT_ATOMS: atom_id res chain seq x y z
N MET A 1 -23.76 -5.73 -3.48
CA MET A 1 -23.75 -4.32 -3.95
C MET A 1 -22.32 -3.79 -3.94
N VAL A 2 -21.56 -4.01 -5.02
CA VAL A 2 -20.12 -3.66 -5.12
C VAL A 2 -19.95 -2.69 -6.30
N SER A 3 -19.99 -1.40 -5.99
CA SER A 3 -19.69 -0.30 -6.93
C SER A 3 -19.06 0.81 -6.12
N PHE A 4 -17.73 0.83 -6.01
CA PHE A 4 -17.06 1.84 -5.17
C PHE A 4 -15.90 2.60 -5.84
N PHE A 5 -15.46 2.24 -7.04
CA PHE A 5 -14.33 2.91 -7.70
C PHE A 5 -14.42 2.99 -9.23
N THR A 6 -15.63 2.96 -9.80
CA THR A 6 -15.83 3.46 -11.16
C THR A 6 -16.02 4.98 -11.07
N PRO A 7 -15.34 5.78 -11.91
CA PRO A 7 -15.66 7.19 -12.00
C PRO A 7 -17.16 7.30 -12.32
N PRO A 8 -17.96 8.11 -11.59
CA PRO A 8 -19.25 8.49 -12.10
C PRO A 8 -18.95 9.40 -13.30
N ASP A 9 -19.08 8.87 -14.51
CA ASP A 9 -19.12 9.69 -15.74
C ASP A 9 -20.30 10.65 -15.61
N ARG A 10 -20.10 11.81 -14.99
CA ARG A 10 -21.07 12.91 -15.07
C ARG A 10 -20.85 13.62 -16.39
N ARG A 11 -21.50 13.12 -17.42
CA ARG A 11 -21.68 13.85 -18.68
C ARG A 11 -22.74 14.92 -18.41
N PHE A 12 -22.33 16.18 -18.34
CA PHE A 12 -23.27 17.30 -18.32
C PHE A 12 -23.58 17.71 -19.75
N PHE A 13 -24.86 17.76 -20.11
CA PHE A 13 -25.34 18.35 -21.35
C PHE A 13 -25.62 19.83 -21.10
N VAL A 14 -24.91 20.72 -21.78
CA VAL A 14 -25.31 22.13 -21.89
C VAL A 14 -25.70 22.36 -23.35
N ALA A 15 -27.00 22.50 -23.61
CA ALA A 15 -27.49 22.86 -24.93
C ALA A 15 -27.33 24.37 -25.12
N ALA A 16 -26.23 24.78 -25.76
CA ALA A 16 -26.08 26.12 -26.32
C ALA A 16 -25.72 25.94 -27.80
N ASN A 17 -26.66 26.28 -28.70
CA ASN A 17 -26.53 26.38 -30.16
C ASN A 17 -25.64 25.30 -30.83
N ASN A 18 -26.25 24.17 -31.21
CA ASN A 18 -25.78 23.18 -32.20
C ASN A 18 -24.35 22.61 -32.10
N PHE A 19 -23.61 22.86 -31.00
CA PHE A 19 -22.36 22.17 -30.69
C PHE A 19 -22.51 21.39 -29.38
N LEU A 20 -22.51 20.06 -29.46
CA LEU A 20 -22.38 19.20 -28.27
C LEU A 20 -20.96 19.32 -27.71
N CYS A 21 -20.76 20.19 -26.72
CA CYS A 21 -19.54 20.21 -25.91
C CYS A 21 -19.67 19.19 -24.76
N TYR A 22 -18.94 18.07 -24.83
CA TYR A 22 -18.78 17.15 -23.71
C TYR A 22 -17.78 17.74 -22.70
N PHE A 23 -18.25 18.17 -21.53
CA PHE A 23 -17.37 18.40 -20.38
C PHE A 23 -17.14 17.06 -19.65
N ILE A 24 -15.94 16.49 -19.79
CA ILE A 24 -15.49 15.41 -18.93
C ILE A 24 -15.05 16.04 -17.61
N ILE A 25 -15.88 15.92 -16.57
CA ILE A 25 -15.48 16.36 -15.23
C ILE A 25 -14.56 15.31 -14.64
N THR A 26 -13.26 15.60 -14.63
CA THR A 26 -12.25 14.78 -13.96
C THR A 26 -12.43 14.89 -12.45
N MET A 27 -12.76 13.78 -11.80
CA MET A 27 -12.86 13.71 -10.34
C MET A 27 -11.49 13.95 -9.70
N LYS A 28 -11.47 14.79 -8.67
CA LYS A 28 -10.25 15.15 -7.94
C LYS A 28 -10.12 14.37 -6.64
N TYR A 29 -8.94 13.81 -6.39
CA TYR A 29 -8.62 13.19 -5.11
C TYR A 29 -7.45 13.90 -4.41
N GLN A 30 -7.38 13.80 -3.09
CA GLN A 30 -6.19 14.18 -2.34
C GLN A 30 -5.88 13.14 -1.27
N ILE A 31 -4.60 12.85 -1.09
CA ILE A 31 -4.12 11.92 -0.06
C ILE A 31 -3.25 12.71 0.89
N ILE A 32 -3.60 12.70 2.17
CA ILE A 32 -2.82 13.30 3.24
C ILE A 32 -2.25 12.18 4.10
N THR A 33 -0.94 12.04 4.06
CA THR A 33 -0.21 10.97 4.73
C THR A 33 0.32 11.44 6.08
N PHE A 34 0.09 10.63 7.11
CA PHE A 34 0.65 10.77 8.45
C PHE A 34 1.20 9.41 8.89
N GLY A 35 2.47 9.34 9.28
CA GLY A 35 3.02 8.13 9.87
C GLY A 35 4.43 7.83 9.40
N CYS A 36 4.63 6.63 8.85
CA CYS A 36 5.93 6.09 8.46
C CYS A 36 6.04 5.84 6.95
N GLN A 37 7.19 5.30 6.53
CA GLN A 37 7.50 4.94 5.14
C GLN A 37 6.46 3.98 4.54
N MET A 38 5.85 3.11 5.35
CA MET A 38 4.76 2.24 4.91
C MET A 38 3.51 3.03 4.52
N ASN A 39 3.18 4.09 5.26
CA ASN A 39 2.07 4.97 4.91
C ASN A 39 2.38 5.78 3.63
N GLU A 40 3.62 6.21 3.46
CA GLU A 40 4.05 6.89 2.22
C GLU A 40 3.90 5.98 1.00
N SER A 41 4.41 4.75 1.06
CA SER A 41 4.25 3.74 0.00
C SER A 41 2.78 3.41 -0.29
N ASP A 42 1.98 3.24 0.76
CA ASP A 42 0.54 2.98 0.65
C ASP A 42 -0.19 4.13 -0.06
N SER A 43 0.16 5.37 0.26
CA SER A 43 -0.42 6.57 -0.37
C SER A 43 0.01 6.73 -1.83
N GLU A 44 1.27 6.44 -2.15
CA GLU A 44 1.78 6.47 -3.51
C GLU A 44 1.05 5.46 -4.41
N ARG A 45 0.94 4.21 -3.95
CA ARG A 45 0.20 3.14 -4.66
C ARG A 45 -1.27 3.49 -4.83
N LEU A 46 -1.89 4.12 -3.82
CA LEU A 46 -3.26 4.59 -3.92
C LEU A 46 -3.43 5.68 -4.98
N GLY A 47 -2.54 6.67 -5.00
CA GLY A 47 -2.57 7.73 -6.00
C GLY A 47 -2.42 7.18 -7.41
N GLN A 48 -1.42 6.33 -7.61
CA GLN A 48 -1.18 5.61 -8.86
C GLN A 48 -2.41 4.81 -9.35
N TYR A 49 -3.10 4.12 -8.44
CA TYR A 49 -4.34 3.42 -8.78
C TYR A 49 -5.45 4.37 -9.20
N LEU A 50 -5.64 5.49 -8.49
CA LEU A 50 -6.66 6.48 -8.82
C LEU A 50 -6.36 7.18 -10.17
N ASP A 51 -5.09 7.51 -10.42
CA ASP A 51 -4.62 8.08 -11.70
C ASP A 51 -4.94 7.12 -12.86
N SER A 52 -4.71 5.81 -12.67
CA SER A 52 -5.04 4.78 -13.67
C SER A 52 -6.55 4.66 -13.97
N ARG A 53 -7.41 5.18 -13.07
CA ARG A 53 -8.87 5.23 -13.22
C ARG A 53 -9.36 6.57 -13.76
N GLY A 54 -8.46 7.46 -14.21
CA GLY A 54 -8.81 8.75 -14.76
C GLY A 54 -9.14 9.83 -13.73
N TRP A 55 -8.76 9.63 -12.46
CA TRP A 55 -8.86 10.68 -11.45
C TRP A 55 -7.61 11.56 -11.49
N SER A 56 -7.72 12.81 -11.01
CA SER A 56 -6.58 13.72 -10.90
C SER A 56 -6.30 14.11 -9.46
N GLN A 57 -5.03 14.26 -9.09
CA GLN A 57 -4.68 14.75 -7.76
C GLN A 57 -5.00 16.25 -7.62
N ALA A 58 -5.78 16.61 -6.60
CA ALA A 58 -6.02 18.00 -6.21
C ALA A 58 -4.76 18.64 -5.59
N ARG A 59 -4.56 19.93 -5.86
CA ARG A 59 -3.51 20.74 -5.23
C ARG A 59 -3.85 21.02 -3.77
N ASP A 60 -5.12 21.35 -3.53
CA ASP A 60 -5.62 21.76 -2.22
C ASP A 60 -6.81 20.95 -1.75
N VAL A 61 -6.92 20.87 -0.41
CA VAL A 61 -7.97 20.11 0.25
C VAL A 61 -9.34 20.65 -0.11
N SER A 62 -9.46 21.93 -0.50
CA SER A 62 -10.68 22.59 -0.98
C SER A 62 -11.12 22.11 -2.38
N GLU A 63 -10.23 21.60 -3.21
CA GLU A 63 -10.55 21.14 -4.57
C GLU A 63 -10.91 19.66 -4.66
N ALA A 64 -10.55 18.86 -3.64
CA ALA A 64 -10.74 17.41 -3.68
C ALA A 64 -12.21 16.99 -3.50
N ASP A 65 -12.72 16.15 -4.40
CA ASP A 65 -14.01 15.46 -4.25
C ASP A 65 -13.91 14.27 -3.28
N LEU A 66 -12.75 13.62 -3.28
CA LEU A 66 -12.42 12.48 -2.44
C LEU A 66 -11.13 12.74 -1.67
N LEU A 67 -11.22 12.71 -0.34
CA LEU A 67 -10.09 12.95 0.54
C LEU A 67 -9.73 11.65 1.26
N PHE A 68 -8.49 11.21 1.07
CA PHE A 68 -7.90 10.12 1.82
C PHE A 68 -7.01 10.68 2.93
N PHE A 69 -7.19 10.17 4.13
CA PHE A 69 -6.22 10.31 5.21
C PHE A 69 -5.58 8.95 5.46
N ASN A 70 -4.26 8.86 5.29
CA ASN A 70 -3.51 7.65 5.58
C ASN A 70 -2.75 7.84 6.89
N ALA A 71 -3.22 7.22 7.96
CA ALA A 71 -2.81 7.55 9.32
C ALA A 71 -2.04 6.43 10.03
N CYS A 72 -1.39 6.79 11.12
CA CYS A 72 -0.69 5.88 12.01
C CYS A 72 -0.98 6.20 13.48
N SER A 73 -1.79 5.35 14.14
CA SER A 73 -2.11 5.39 15.57
C SER A 73 -0.98 4.91 16.48
N VAL A 74 0.17 4.49 15.93
CA VAL A 74 1.33 4.17 16.76
C VAL A 74 1.84 5.43 17.48
N ARG A 75 1.69 6.61 16.86
CA ARG A 75 2.00 7.91 17.48
C ARG A 75 0.70 8.68 17.70
N GLN A 76 0.25 8.79 18.95
CA GLN A 76 -1.02 9.46 19.29
C GLN A 76 -1.09 10.90 18.77
N SER A 77 0.03 11.63 18.80
CA SER A 77 0.11 13.01 18.28
C SER A 77 -0.22 13.12 16.78
N ALA A 78 0.08 12.09 15.97
CA ALA A 78 -0.29 12.07 14.56
C ALA A 78 -1.82 11.94 14.38
N VAL A 79 -2.46 11.13 15.23
CA VAL A 79 -3.91 10.95 15.23
C VAL A 79 -4.63 12.22 15.68
N ASP A 80 -4.13 12.88 16.73
CA ASP A 80 -4.78 14.08 17.27
C ASP A 80 -4.73 15.24 16.26
N ARG A 81 -3.58 15.42 15.59
CA ARG A 81 -3.44 16.37 14.47
C ARG A 81 -4.41 16.07 13.33
N LEU A 82 -4.53 14.80 12.96
CA LEU A 82 -5.47 14.36 11.94
C LEU A 82 -6.93 14.65 12.35
N TYR A 83 -7.29 14.34 13.59
CA TYR A 83 -8.63 14.57 14.11
C TYR A 83 -9.03 16.05 14.08
N ALA A 84 -8.13 16.94 14.52
CA ALA A 84 -8.33 18.38 14.43
C ALA A 84 -8.52 18.85 12.98
N LYS A 85 -7.72 18.31 12.05
CA LYS A 85 -7.83 18.64 10.61
C LYS A 85 -9.16 18.18 10.01
N VAL A 86 -9.60 16.96 10.33
CA VAL A 86 -10.92 16.43 9.89
C VAL A 86 -12.05 17.31 10.41
N LYS A 87 -12.02 17.69 11.70
CA LYS A 87 -13.02 18.60 12.29
C LYS A 87 -13.10 19.91 11.52
N LYS A 88 -11.95 20.55 11.25
CA LYS A 88 -11.89 21.82 10.51
C LYS A 88 -12.49 21.72 9.10
N ILE A 89 -12.25 20.60 8.40
CA ILE A 89 -12.79 20.38 7.05
C ILE A 89 -14.30 20.17 7.10
N LYS A 90 -14.79 19.40 8.08
CA LYS A 90 -16.22 19.14 8.25
C LYS A 90 -17.00 20.39 8.69
N SER A 91 -16.41 21.24 9.54
CA SER A 91 -17.04 22.49 9.98
C SER A 91 -17.15 23.53 8.87
N ALA A 92 -16.30 23.44 7.84
CA ALA A 92 -16.39 24.29 6.65
C ALA A 92 -17.47 23.82 5.63
N ASP A 93 -18.39 22.95 6.05
CA ASP A 93 -19.45 22.29 5.26
C ASP A 93 -18.99 21.74 3.91
N LYS A 94 -17.75 21.21 3.87
CA LYS A 94 -17.23 20.63 2.65
C LYS A 94 -17.90 19.28 2.37
N LYS A 95 -18.62 19.17 1.26
CA LYS A 95 -19.26 17.92 0.78
C LYS A 95 -18.28 16.82 0.32
N ALA A 96 -16.97 17.02 0.51
CA ALA A 96 -15.95 16.04 0.14
C ALA A 96 -16.14 14.72 0.90
N ARG A 97 -16.04 13.60 0.19
CA ARG A 97 -16.10 12.27 0.81
C ARG A 97 -14.76 12.01 1.48
N ILE A 98 -14.77 11.77 2.79
CA ILE A 98 -13.55 11.50 3.56
C ILE A 98 -13.44 10.00 3.81
N ILE A 99 -12.31 9.42 3.39
CA ILE A 99 -11.93 8.04 3.67
C ILE A 99 -10.66 8.04 4.52
N LEU A 100 -10.69 7.30 5.61
CA LEU A 100 -9.57 7.12 6.50
C LEU A 100 -9.02 5.69 6.34
N ILE A 101 -7.72 5.59 6.10
CA ILE A 101 -6.96 4.34 5.93
C ILE A 101 -5.72 4.34 6.83
N GLY A 102 -5.02 3.21 6.87
CA GLY A 102 -3.76 3.06 7.60
C GLY A 102 -3.91 2.31 8.92
N CYS A 103 -2.96 2.53 9.83
CA CYS A 103 -2.83 1.75 11.07
C CYS A 103 -3.60 2.43 12.19
N ILE A 104 -4.89 2.16 12.34
CA ILE A 104 -5.74 2.89 13.28
C ILE A 104 -6.32 1.97 14.34
N LEU A 105 -6.12 2.34 15.61
CA LEU A 105 -6.64 1.61 16.76
C LEU A 105 -8.15 1.77 16.86
N GLN A 106 -8.83 0.77 17.43
CA GLN A 106 -10.30 0.77 17.53
C GLN A 106 -10.84 2.00 18.28
N LYS A 107 -10.16 2.42 19.35
CA LYS A 107 -10.48 3.64 20.11
C LYS A 107 -10.53 4.88 19.20
N ASP A 108 -9.54 5.02 18.31
CA ASP A 108 -9.47 6.16 17.40
C ASP A 108 -10.48 6.04 16.25
N LYS A 109 -10.74 4.83 15.76
CA LYS A 109 -11.78 4.60 14.73
C LYS A 109 -13.13 5.16 15.18
N ASN A 110 -13.53 4.90 16.41
CA ASN A 110 -14.80 5.40 16.96
C ASN A 110 -14.88 6.93 16.91
N LYS A 111 -13.78 7.64 17.21
CA LYS A 111 -13.72 9.12 17.13
C LYS A 111 -14.02 9.63 15.72
N PHE A 112 -13.46 8.99 14.70
CA PHE A 112 -13.64 9.40 13.30
C PHE A 112 -15.00 9.00 12.72
N THR A 113 -15.52 7.83 13.10
CA THR A 113 -16.86 7.39 12.68
C THR A 113 -17.93 8.37 13.16
N ASN A 114 -17.80 8.91 14.39
CA ASN A 114 -18.70 9.92 14.92
C ASN A 114 -18.68 11.25 14.13
N LEU A 115 -17.64 11.50 13.35
CA LEU A 115 -17.54 12.63 12.42
C LEU A 115 -18.03 12.29 10.99
N GLY A 116 -18.64 11.11 10.80
CA GLY A 116 -19.12 10.63 9.50
C GLY A 116 -17.98 10.30 8.52
N VAL A 117 -16.79 9.98 9.01
CA VAL A 117 -15.65 9.54 8.18
C VAL A 117 -15.76 8.04 7.91
N LYS A 118 -15.61 7.64 6.65
CA LYS A 118 -15.59 6.22 6.28
C LYS A 118 -14.21 5.65 6.54
N ILE A 119 -14.11 4.54 7.28
CA ILE A 119 -12.84 3.89 7.57
C ILE A 119 -12.71 2.65 6.72
N ARG A 120 -11.58 2.49 6.02
CA ARG A 120 -11.29 1.33 5.18
C ARG A 120 -9.93 0.75 5.50
N ARG A 121 -9.84 -0.57 5.43
CA ARG A 121 -8.58 -1.28 5.45
C ARG A 121 -7.95 -1.20 4.07
N ILE A 122 -6.67 -0.83 4.01
CA ILE A 122 -5.95 -0.77 2.73
C ILE A 122 -5.85 -2.16 2.08
N GLU A 123 -5.92 -3.21 2.89
CA GLU A 123 -5.93 -4.59 2.43
C GLU A 123 -7.19 -4.96 1.64
N GLN A 124 -8.27 -4.18 1.81
CA GLN A 124 -9.53 -4.31 1.08
C GLN A 124 -9.57 -3.41 -0.16
N LEU A 125 -8.52 -2.61 -0.37
CA LEU A 125 -8.41 -1.75 -1.55
C LEU A 125 -7.67 -2.51 -2.65
N PRO A 126 -7.99 -2.24 -3.93
CA PRO A 126 -7.39 -2.91 -5.09
C PRO A 126 -5.88 -2.62 -5.28
N ILE A 127 -5.28 -1.88 -4.35
CA ILE A 127 -3.87 -1.48 -4.35
C ILE A 127 -2.98 -2.40 -3.52
N ASN A 128 -3.57 -3.34 -2.77
CA ASN A 128 -2.81 -4.25 -1.94
C ASN A 128 -2.33 -5.47 -2.74
N PRO A 129 -1.02 -5.63 -3.00
CA PRO A 129 -0.52 -6.82 -3.69
C PRO A 129 -0.60 -8.09 -2.82
N ALA A 130 -0.68 -7.96 -1.49
CA ALA A 130 -0.78 -9.11 -0.58
C ALA A 130 -2.21 -9.65 -0.40
N SER A 131 -3.23 -9.07 -1.06
CA SER A 131 -4.60 -9.60 -1.01
C SER A 131 -4.84 -10.60 -2.13
N SER A 132 -4.98 -11.87 -1.76
CA SER A 132 -5.59 -12.91 -2.60
C SER A 132 -7.10 -12.65 -2.71
N HIS A 133 -7.51 -11.69 -3.54
CA HIS A 133 -8.92 -11.47 -3.90
C HIS A 133 -9.13 -11.76 -5.39
N PRO A 134 -9.61 -12.97 -5.74
CA PRO A 134 -9.99 -13.33 -7.11
C PRO A 134 -11.20 -12.54 -7.65
N GLU A 135 -12.07 -12.03 -6.77
CA GLU A 135 -13.38 -11.49 -7.15
C GLU A 135 -13.38 -10.02 -7.64
N LEU A 136 -12.24 -9.34 -7.63
CA LEU A 136 -12.10 -8.00 -8.22
C LEU A 136 -11.45 -8.04 -9.63
N VAL A 137 -11.34 -9.23 -10.21
CA VAL A 137 -10.73 -9.53 -11.52
C VAL A 137 -11.80 -9.70 -12.63
N SER A 138 -13.01 -9.17 -12.45
CA SER A 138 -13.98 -9.07 -13.56
C SER A 138 -13.81 -7.74 -14.31
N GLY A 139 -12.67 -7.61 -14.96
CA GLY A 139 -12.36 -6.46 -15.80
C GLY A 139 -10.91 -6.57 -16.22
N SER A 140 -10.71 -6.70 -17.53
CA SER A 140 -9.44 -6.79 -18.23
C SER A 140 -8.54 -5.55 -18.03
N THR A 141 -8.14 -5.27 -16.80
CA THR A 141 -7.03 -4.36 -16.52
C THR A 141 -5.77 -5.20 -16.41
N LYS A 142 -4.95 -5.14 -17.46
CA LYS A 142 -3.53 -5.50 -17.45
C LYS A 142 -2.99 -5.25 -16.03
N ARG A 143 -2.54 -6.34 -15.40
CA ARG A 143 -2.08 -6.40 -14.00
C ARG A 143 -1.52 -5.07 -13.53
N ALA A 144 -1.91 -4.65 -12.32
CA ALA A 144 -1.40 -3.50 -11.57
C ALA A 144 0.13 -3.47 -11.38
N THR A 145 0.87 -4.41 -11.99
CA THR A 145 2.32 -4.44 -12.18
C THR A 145 2.84 -3.40 -13.17
N GLN A 146 1.99 -2.66 -13.89
CA GLN A 146 2.41 -1.66 -14.88
C GLN A 146 2.19 -0.22 -14.43
N ILE A 147 2.26 0.04 -13.12
CA ILE A 147 2.07 1.38 -12.58
C ILE A 147 3.33 1.81 -11.84
N LEU A 148 4.32 2.27 -12.61
CA LEU A 148 5.47 3.03 -12.11
C LEU A 148 5.53 4.32 -12.94
N LYS A 149 4.52 5.18 -12.78
CA LYS A 149 4.44 6.46 -13.49
C LYS A 149 4.62 7.67 -12.58
N ARG A 150 5.25 7.50 -11.41
CA ARG A 150 5.67 8.63 -10.59
C ARG A 150 7.16 8.58 -10.32
N VAL A 151 7.85 9.50 -10.98
CA VAL A 151 9.28 9.77 -10.81
C VAL A 151 9.43 10.94 -9.84
N GLN A 152 10.51 10.85 -9.06
CA GLN A 152 11.20 11.88 -8.27
C GLN A 152 10.67 12.22 -6.86
N ASN A 153 11.40 11.70 -5.88
CA ASN A 153 12.32 12.52 -5.08
C ASN A 153 13.67 11.76 -4.97
N ASP A 154 14.75 12.42 -4.56
CA ASP A 154 16.09 11.86 -4.24
C ASP A 154 16.09 10.80 -3.10
N SER A 155 14.92 10.24 -2.78
CA SER A 155 14.70 9.26 -1.73
C SER A 155 14.47 7.86 -2.31
N ALA A 156 14.87 6.82 -1.57
CA ALA A 156 14.60 5.44 -1.96
C ALA A 156 13.14 5.17 -2.34
N TYR A 157 12.95 4.30 -3.33
CA TYR A 157 11.64 3.75 -3.66
C TYR A 157 11.24 2.68 -2.64
N TYR A 158 10.05 2.82 -2.05
CA TYR A 158 9.57 1.92 -1.02
C TYR A 158 8.83 0.71 -1.59
N VAL A 159 9.39 -0.48 -1.37
CA VAL A 159 8.84 -1.77 -1.79
C VAL A 159 8.39 -2.56 -0.56
N PRO A 160 7.10 -2.54 -0.19
CA PRO A 160 6.61 -3.39 0.89
C PRO A 160 6.78 -4.85 0.52
N ILE A 161 7.43 -5.66 1.33
CA ILE A 161 7.59 -7.10 1.08
C ILE A 161 6.63 -7.93 1.93
N MET A 162 6.09 -7.33 3.00
CA MET A 162 5.18 -7.98 3.94
C MET A 162 4.30 -6.96 4.65
N ARG A 163 3.29 -7.46 5.35
CA ARG A 163 2.41 -6.65 6.20
C ARG A 163 1.97 -7.42 7.42
N GLY A 164 1.80 -6.71 8.54
CA GLY A 164 1.44 -7.31 9.82
C GLY A 164 2.67 -7.89 10.52
N CYS A 165 2.48 -8.39 11.74
CA CYS A 165 3.56 -8.96 12.54
C CYS A 165 2.99 -10.01 13.49
N ASN A 166 3.68 -11.13 13.65
CA ASN A 166 3.31 -12.20 14.58
C ASN A 166 4.03 -12.10 15.94
N ASN A 167 4.94 -11.13 16.11
CA ASN A 167 5.59 -10.89 17.40
C ASN A 167 4.61 -10.23 18.38
N TRP A 168 4.63 -10.72 19.63
CA TRP A 168 3.80 -10.23 20.74
C TRP A 168 4.61 -9.34 21.67
N CYS A 169 5.08 -8.21 21.13
CA CYS A 169 5.75 -7.21 21.94
C CYS A 169 4.73 -6.46 22.81
N SER A 170 4.98 -6.35 24.11
CA SER A 170 4.06 -5.75 25.10
C SER A 170 3.60 -4.33 24.77
N TYR A 171 4.40 -3.57 24.01
CA TYR A 171 4.15 -2.19 23.63
C TYR A 171 3.57 -2.02 22.21
N CYS A 172 3.47 -3.08 21.41
CA CYS A 172 3.27 -2.95 19.97
C CYS A 172 1.79 -2.98 19.56
N ALA A 173 1.35 -1.94 18.85
CA ALA A 173 -0.01 -1.83 18.30
C ALA A 173 -0.21 -2.53 16.94
N VAL A 174 0.86 -3.05 16.31
CA VAL A 174 0.81 -3.62 14.96
C VAL A 174 -0.15 -4.81 14.85
N PRO A 175 -0.12 -5.83 15.74
CA PRO A 175 -1.01 -6.97 15.63
C PRO A 175 -2.50 -6.59 15.66
N LEU A 176 -2.84 -5.53 16.40
CA LEU A 176 -4.21 -5.02 16.52
C LEU A 176 -4.64 -4.18 15.30
N THR A 177 -3.71 -3.51 14.64
CA THR A 177 -4.01 -2.56 13.56
C THR A 177 -3.87 -3.18 12.18
N LYS A 178 -2.73 -3.83 11.91
CA LYS A 178 -2.39 -4.47 10.62
C LYS A 178 -2.68 -5.96 10.58
N GLY A 179 -2.91 -6.60 11.73
CA GLY A 179 -3.19 -8.03 11.83
C GLY A 179 -1.93 -8.91 11.79
N ARG A 180 -2.16 -10.21 11.59
CA ARG A 180 -1.11 -11.22 11.47
C ARG A 180 -0.21 -10.95 10.26
N GLU A 181 1.02 -11.43 10.37
CA GLU A 181 2.01 -11.34 9.31
C GLU A 181 1.54 -12.03 8.03
N ARG A 182 1.77 -11.35 6.90
CA ARG A 182 1.53 -11.84 5.55
C ARG A 182 2.65 -11.36 4.65
N CYS A 183 3.37 -12.29 4.07
CA CYS A 183 4.44 -12.01 3.11
C CYS A 183 3.87 -11.92 1.69
N ARG A 184 4.38 -10.98 0.90
CA ARG A 184 4.12 -10.96 -0.55
C ARG A 184 4.90 -12.07 -1.24
N PRO A 185 4.38 -12.66 -2.32
CA PRO A 185 5.13 -13.61 -3.13
C PRO A 185 6.44 -13.02 -3.63
N ALA A 186 7.53 -13.78 -3.53
CA ALA A 186 8.85 -13.27 -3.89
C ALA A 186 8.95 -12.88 -5.37
N ARG A 187 8.30 -13.65 -6.24
CA ARG A 187 8.22 -13.37 -7.68
C ARG A 187 7.66 -11.97 -7.97
N GLU A 188 6.65 -11.53 -7.23
CA GLU A 188 6.06 -10.20 -7.42
C GLU A 188 7.02 -9.10 -6.98
N ILE A 189 7.68 -9.28 -5.83
CA ILE A 189 8.68 -8.34 -5.31
C ILE A 189 9.84 -8.21 -6.31
N ILE A 190 10.37 -9.33 -6.79
CA ILE A 190 11.48 -9.37 -7.75
C ILE A 190 11.09 -8.67 -9.06
N ASN A 191 9.89 -8.91 -9.58
CA ASN A 191 9.44 -8.26 -10.81
C ASN A 191 9.25 -6.75 -10.64
N GLU A 192 8.71 -6.32 -9.50
CA GLU A 192 8.58 -4.89 -9.17
C GLU A 192 9.95 -4.23 -9.11
N ILE A 193 10.92 -4.84 -8.42
CA ILE A 193 12.29 -4.33 -8.32
C ILE A 193 12.98 -4.29 -9.68
N LYS A 194 12.86 -5.33 -10.52
CA LYS A 194 13.40 -5.32 -11.89
C LYS A 194 12.88 -4.13 -12.69
N THR A 195 11.60 -3.81 -12.53
CA THR A 195 10.98 -2.67 -13.24
C THR A 195 11.51 -1.35 -12.71
N LEU A 196 11.72 -1.23 -11.39
CA LEU A 196 12.32 -0.04 -10.77
C LEU A 196 13.79 0.18 -11.19
N VAL A 197 14.58 -0.89 -11.24
CA VAL A 197 15.97 -0.84 -11.69
C VAL A 197 16.04 -0.47 -13.18
N ALA A 198 15.16 -1.03 -14.01
CA ALA A 198 15.04 -0.65 -15.42
C ALA A 198 14.64 0.83 -15.60
N ALA A 199 13.84 1.37 -14.69
CA ALA A 199 13.49 2.79 -14.61
C ALA A 199 14.58 3.67 -13.95
N ARG A 200 15.78 3.13 -13.71
CA ARG A 200 16.96 3.82 -13.15
C ARG A 200 16.79 4.38 -11.72
N HIS A 201 15.94 3.77 -10.91
CA HIS A 201 15.91 4.08 -9.48
C HIS A 201 17.18 3.56 -8.78
N GLN A 202 17.89 4.45 -8.09
CA GLN A 202 19.20 4.17 -7.49
C GLN A 202 19.12 3.58 -6.08
N GLU A 203 17.99 3.71 -5.38
CA GLU A 203 17.83 3.18 -4.03
C GLU A 203 16.45 2.54 -3.87
N ILE A 204 16.43 1.31 -3.37
CA ILE A 204 15.23 0.50 -3.17
C ILE A 204 15.16 0.09 -1.70
N ALA A 205 14.12 0.55 -1.02
CA ALA A 205 13.90 0.29 0.39
C ALA A 205 12.82 -0.77 0.59
N LEU A 206 13.21 -1.97 1.03
CA LEU A 206 12.29 -3.05 1.39
C LEU A 206 11.59 -2.71 2.71
N LEU A 207 10.26 -2.69 2.70
CA LEU A 207 9.44 -2.35 3.86
C LEU A 207 8.69 -3.55 4.43
N GLY A 208 8.64 -3.61 5.76
CA GLY A 208 7.86 -4.58 6.52
C GLY A 208 7.61 -4.04 7.92
N GLN A 209 6.95 -4.83 8.76
CA GLN A 209 6.96 -4.58 10.22
C GLN A 209 8.05 -5.39 10.92
N ASN A 210 8.47 -6.48 10.30
CA ASN A 210 9.57 -7.33 10.73
C ASN A 210 10.23 -7.96 9.50
N VAL A 211 11.09 -7.22 8.78
CA VAL A 211 11.53 -7.67 7.44
C VAL A 211 12.28 -9.00 7.45
N ASN A 212 13.01 -9.31 8.52
CA ASN A 212 13.78 -10.54 8.63
C ASN A 212 12.96 -11.77 9.06
N SER A 213 11.66 -11.64 9.33
CA SER A 213 10.73 -12.78 9.37
C SER A 213 10.11 -13.09 7.99
N TYR A 214 10.59 -12.47 6.90
CA TYR A 214 10.05 -12.73 5.57
C TYR A 214 10.26 -14.19 5.16
N PHE A 215 9.15 -14.83 4.75
CA PHE A 215 9.14 -16.12 4.09
C PHE A 215 8.12 -16.09 2.94
N GLY A 216 8.60 -16.22 1.70
CA GLY A 216 7.79 -16.19 0.49
C GLY A 216 7.89 -17.49 -0.31
N SER A 217 6.86 -17.84 -1.07
CA SER A 217 6.91 -18.94 -2.04
C SER A 217 7.45 -18.44 -3.39
N GLN A 218 8.25 -19.27 -4.09
CA GLN A 218 8.60 -19.05 -5.50
C GLN A 218 7.37 -19.19 -6.43
N GLY A 219 6.29 -19.86 -6.01
CA GLY A 219 5.23 -20.30 -6.93
C GLY A 219 3.84 -20.62 -6.39
N ALA A 220 3.43 -20.17 -5.19
CA ALA A 220 2.08 -20.46 -4.69
C ALA A 220 1.27 -19.18 -4.38
N ASN A 221 0.11 -19.05 -5.02
CA ASN A 221 -0.91 -18.00 -4.80
C ASN A 221 -1.62 -18.11 -3.44
N ASN A 222 -1.11 -18.90 -2.48
CA ASN A 222 -1.78 -19.13 -1.20
C ASN A 222 -0.81 -18.99 0.00
N PRO A 223 -0.78 -17.81 0.64
CA PRO A 223 0.00 -17.54 1.85
C PRO A 223 -0.48 -18.30 3.11
N GLN A 224 -1.60 -19.04 3.06
CA GLN A 224 -2.11 -19.77 4.23
C GLN A 224 -1.55 -21.19 4.35
N LEU A 225 -0.91 -21.73 3.31
CA LEU A 225 -0.32 -23.08 3.33
C LEU A 225 1.12 -23.14 3.88
N VAL A 226 1.73 -22.02 4.25
CA VAL A 226 3.13 -21.97 4.72
C VAL A 226 3.29 -22.37 6.20
N ASN A 227 2.19 -22.48 6.95
CA ASN A 227 2.24 -22.87 8.37
C ASN A 227 2.06 -24.38 8.60
N SER A 228 1.70 -25.16 7.58
CA SER A 228 1.65 -26.62 7.64
C SER A 228 2.93 -27.18 7.01
N LEU A 229 3.88 -27.56 7.86
CA LEU A 229 4.99 -28.42 7.51
C LEU A 229 4.46 -29.74 6.93
N THR A 230 4.39 -29.85 5.60
CA THR A 230 4.46 -31.15 4.91
C THR A 230 5.42 -31.01 3.74
N ARG A 231 6.65 -31.51 3.95
CA ARG A 231 7.58 -31.88 2.89
C ARG A 231 6.93 -33.02 2.11
N GLU A 232 6.25 -32.70 1.02
CA GLU A 232 5.92 -33.69 -0.01
C GLU A 232 7.17 -33.91 -0.89
N PRO A 233 7.57 -35.15 -1.20
CA PRO A 233 8.88 -35.44 -1.80
C PRO A 233 9.08 -34.84 -3.20
N ASN A 234 8.00 -34.54 -3.94
CA ASN A 234 8.07 -34.28 -5.39
C ASN A 234 7.36 -33.00 -5.86
N ASN A 235 7.11 -32.02 -4.97
CA ASN A 235 6.52 -30.73 -5.38
C ASN A 235 7.35 -29.56 -4.81
N HIS A 236 8.39 -29.17 -5.55
CA HIS A 236 9.38 -28.18 -5.10
C HIS A 236 8.80 -26.76 -5.02
N ILE A 237 8.06 -26.44 -3.96
CA ILE A 237 7.92 -25.05 -3.51
C ILE A 237 9.23 -24.71 -2.79
N THR A 238 10.19 -24.12 -3.50
CA THR A 238 11.35 -23.52 -2.84
C THR A 238 10.86 -22.33 -2.03
N GLN A 239 10.80 -22.49 -0.71
CA GLN A 239 10.58 -21.39 0.22
C GLN A 239 11.79 -20.45 0.13
N ILE A 240 11.54 -19.15 0.05
CA ILE A 240 12.56 -18.10 0.03
C ILE A 240 12.44 -17.34 1.34
N ASP A 241 13.50 -17.37 2.15
CA ASP A 241 13.61 -16.52 3.33
C ASP A 241 14.12 -15.11 2.96
N PHE A 242 14.19 -14.21 3.95
CA PHE A 242 14.64 -12.85 3.71
C PHE A 242 16.07 -12.78 3.10
N ALA A 243 16.98 -13.64 3.55
CA ALA A 243 18.35 -13.66 3.07
C ALA A 243 18.44 -14.12 1.61
N ASP A 244 17.67 -15.14 1.23
CA ASP A 244 17.56 -15.59 -0.15
C ASP A 244 16.96 -14.51 -1.05
N LEU A 245 15.92 -13.80 -0.56
CA LEU A 245 15.33 -12.69 -1.28
C LEU A 245 16.38 -11.59 -1.57
N LEU A 246 17.18 -11.20 -0.58
CA LEU A 246 18.26 -10.24 -0.75
C LEU A 246 19.29 -10.70 -1.79
N LYS A 247 19.72 -11.97 -1.74
CA LYS A 247 20.65 -12.54 -2.72
C LYS A 247 20.09 -12.52 -4.14
N ILE A 248 18.80 -12.82 -4.30
CA ILE A 248 18.15 -12.80 -5.60
C ILE A 248 18.04 -11.37 -6.12
N ILE A 249 17.67 -10.42 -5.27
CA ILE A 249 17.60 -9.01 -5.63
C ILE A 249 18.98 -8.48 -6.03
N ASN A 250 20.03 -8.79 -5.28
CA ASN A 250 21.39 -8.35 -5.55
C ASN A 250 21.94 -8.86 -6.90
N LYS A 251 21.39 -9.95 -7.44
CA LYS A 251 21.76 -10.48 -8.77
C LYS A 251 21.06 -9.77 -9.94
N ILE A 252 20.16 -8.84 -9.67
CA ILE A 252 19.48 -8.07 -10.73
C ILE A 252 20.51 -7.12 -11.37
N PRO A 253 20.66 -7.13 -12.71
CA PRO A 253 21.63 -6.26 -13.38
C PRO A 253 21.21 -4.79 -13.25
N GLY A 254 22.16 -3.95 -12.85
CA GLY A 254 21.97 -2.51 -12.64
C GLY A 254 22.77 -2.01 -11.44
N ASN A 255 22.95 -0.70 -11.32
CA ASN A 255 23.59 -0.08 -10.16
C ASN A 255 22.52 0.53 -9.25
N PHE A 256 22.25 -0.10 -8.12
CA PHE A 256 21.29 0.37 -7.14
C PHE A 256 21.65 -0.13 -5.74
N LYS A 257 21.16 0.57 -4.72
CA LYS A 257 21.30 0.22 -3.31
C LYS A 257 20.05 -0.47 -2.79
N ILE A 258 20.23 -1.56 -2.06
CA ILE A 258 19.16 -2.21 -1.30
C ILE A 258 19.22 -1.70 0.13
N ARG A 259 18.13 -1.08 0.58
CA ARG A 259 17.93 -0.67 1.97
C ARG A 259 16.80 -1.48 2.57
N PHE A 260 16.89 -1.79 3.85
CA PHE A 260 15.76 -2.33 4.60
C PHE A 260 15.89 -1.86 6.04
N LEU A 261 14.76 -1.75 6.72
CA LEU A 261 14.67 -1.33 8.11
C LEU A 261 13.74 -2.29 8.85
N THR A 262 13.60 -2.13 10.17
CA THR A 262 12.67 -2.92 11.01
C THR A 262 13.03 -4.40 11.12
N ASN A 263 14.27 -4.70 11.49
CA ASN A 263 14.67 -6.04 11.88
C ASN A 263 14.26 -6.32 13.32
N HIS A 264 13.82 -7.55 13.61
CA HIS A 264 13.63 -8.02 14.97
C HIS A 264 14.80 -8.92 15.39
N PRO A 265 15.43 -8.69 16.57
CA PRO A 265 16.62 -9.45 17.00
C PRO A 265 16.40 -10.97 17.04
N LYS A 266 15.21 -11.42 17.45
CA LYS A 266 14.81 -12.84 17.46
C LYS A 266 14.96 -13.53 16.10
N ASP A 267 14.72 -12.79 15.01
CA ASP A 267 14.67 -13.34 13.65
C ASP A 267 15.98 -13.05 12.88
N MET A 268 17.02 -12.58 13.57
CA MET A 268 18.33 -12.31 12.98
C MET A 268 19.16 -13.60 12.90
N SER A 269 19.16 -14.24 11.73
CA SER A 269 19.93 -15.47 11.52
C SER A 269 21.36 -15.20 11.07
N ASP A 270 22.27 -16.14 11.34
CA ASP A 270 23.65 -16.10 10.81
C ASP A 270 23.67 -16.04 9.28
N LYS A 271 22.70 -16.69 8.62
CA LYS A 271 22.54 -16.64 7.16
C LYS A 271 22.28 -15.21 6.70
N LEU A 272 21.42 -14.47 7.40
CA LEU A 272 21.13 -13.07 7.10
C LEU A 272 22.38 -12.21 7.35
N ILE A 273 23.06 -12.37 8.48
CA ILE A 273 24.29 -11.64 8.82
C ILE A 273 25.35 -11.84 7.72
N ARG A 274 25.62 -13.08 7.32
CA ARG A 274 26.56 -13.39 6.22
C ARG A 274 26.12 -12.90 4.85
N THR A 275 24.84 -12.59 4.66
CA THR A 275 24.32 -12.09 3.38
C THR A 275 24.48 -10.59 3.25
N ILE A 276 24.54 -9.87 4.37
CA ILE A 276 24.63 -8.40 4.41
C ILE A 276 26.06 -7.89 4.67
N ALA A 277 26.93 -8.75 5.22
CA ALA A 277 28.37 -8.52 5.35
C ALA A 277 29.07 -8.71 4.00
#